data_AF-A0A843H5A6-F1
#
_entry.id   AF-A0A843H5A6-F1
#
_cell.length_a   1.000
_cell.length_b   1.000
_cell.length_c   1.000
_cell.angle_alpha   90.00
_cell.angle_beta   90.00
_cell.angle_gamma   90.00
#
_symmetry.space_group_name_H-M   'P 1'
#
loop_
_entity.id
_entity.type
_entity.pdbx_description
1 polymer ?
#
loop_
_entity_poly.entity_id
_entity_poly.type
_entity_poly.pdbx_seq_one_letter_code
_entity_poly.pdbx_strand_id
1 'polypeptide(L)'
;MAGKKMTETKAVVTEEKEVGFGELELKIAKPTLNSDKTISISGNFSELGGKIQAVVDRYKGTVLTDDNVDYVKTLKSQFVSLRTGIERERKEYKKVYIKPANDLVDCMCDELQKIVAEGENALGMQLDAYDQKRKDDLTVILKDYVHEFATKHGLREEYEAQIVLIDKYYNKTQKEEDTIADIERQAMELAKKQSEYDSGIALIKAECEGTGFVPDTYIRELEYKSAMEVILEIKADKLKREELKNKVDNGETVTIGEELESELADAKALDSKESATRTRLLRVTYTSEQASLMKEFFVTNHIAYEFVKSDF
;
A
#
# COMPACT_ATOMS: atom_id res chain seq x y z
N MET A 1 85.10 -46.56 68.54
CA MET A 1 85.08 -45.87 67.23
C MET A 1 83.74 -45.16 67.07
N ALA A 2 83.79 -43.93 66.57
CA ALA A 2 82.65 -43.04 66.45
C ALA A 2 81.60 -43.54 65.45
N GLY A 3 80.32 -43.32 65.77
CA GLY A 3 79.18 -43.65 64.91
C GLY A 3 77.89 -43.77 65.71
N LYS A 4 77.38 -42.65 66.25
CA LYS A 4 76.14 -42.60 67.02
C LYS A 4 74.95 -42.46 66.06
N LYS A 5 73.99 -43.38 66.16
CA LYS A 5 72.63 -43.31 65.60
C LYS A 5 71.89 -42.03 66.04
N MET A 6 70.87 -41.68 65.24
CA MET A 6 69.67 -40.84 65.47
C MET A 6 69.55 -39.81 64.33
N THR A 7 68.42 -39.55 63.68
CA THR A 7 67.04 -40.06 63.69
C THR A 7 66.38 -39.46 62.46
N GLU A 8 65.40 -40.15 61.88
CA GLU A 8 64.50 -39.65 60.85
C GLU A 8 63.89 -38.28 61.23
N THR A 9 63.99 -37.32 60.32
CA THR A 9 63.11 -36.14 60.32
C THR A 9 62.17 -36.29 59.15
N LYS A 10 60.95 -36.78 59.43
CA LYS A 10 59.78 -36.64 58.57
C LYS A 10 59.56 -35.15 58.31
N ALA A 11 59.76 -34.71 57.07
CA ALA A 11 59.23 -33.43 56.61
C ALA A 11 57.72 -33.59 56.44
N VAL A 12 56.98 -33.05 57.41
CA VAL A 12 55.53 -32.91 57.38
C VAL A 12 55.16 -32.02 56.19
N VAL A 13 54.53 -32.61 55.18
CA VAL A 13 53.80 -31.91 54.14
C VAL A 13 52.57 -31.31 54.82
N THR A 14 52.68 -30.05 55.23
CA THR A 14 51.55 -29.30 55.78
C THR A 14 50.77 -28.70 54.61
N GLU A 15 49.53 -29.13 54.50
CA GLU A 15 48.52 -28.65 53.57
C GLU A 15 48.34 -27.12 53.65
N GLU A 16 48.63 -26.39 52.57
CA GLU A 16 48.02 -25.07 52.32
C GLU A 16 46.82 -25.27 51.38
N LYS A 17 45.74 -25.83 51.92
CA LYS A 17 44.40 -25.82 51.30
C LYS A 17 43.70 -24.51 51.64
N GLU A 18 44.19 -23.38 51.15
CA GLU A 18 43.49 -22.11 51.38
C GLU A 18 43.70 -21.08 50.26
N VAL A 19 43.51 -21.43 48.98
CA VAL A 19 43.61 -20.40 47.91
C VAL A 19 42.66 -20.66 46.73
N GLY A 20 41.35 -20.60 47.00
CA GLY A 20 40.32 -20.36 45.98
C GLY A 20 40.00 -18.86 45.86
N PHE A 21 39.09 -18.48 44.94
CA PHE A 21 38.65 -17.09 44.77
C PHE A 21 37.95 -16.48 46.00
N GLY A 22 37.65 -17.22 47.07
CA GLY A 22 36.94 -16.70 48.25
C GLY A 22 35.61 -15.99 47.90
N GLU A 23 35.14 -15.09 48.76
CA GLU A 23 34.00 -14.19 48.49
C GLU A 23 34.43 -12.97 47.66
N LEU A 24 34.92 -13.18 46.45
CA LEU A 24 35.20 -12.10 45.51
C LEU A 24 33.93 -11.71 44.75
N GLU A 25 33.40 -10.54 45.05
CA GLU A 25 32.24 -9.95 44.36
C GLU A 25 32.54 -8.55 43.84
N LEU A 26 32.03 -8.24 42.65
CA LEU A 26 32.10 -6.89 42.09
C LEU A 26 31.08 -6.01 42.81
N LYS A 27 31.53 -4.88 43.34
CA LYS A 27 30.70 -3.86 43.98
C LYS A 27 30.89 -2.54 43.25
N ILE A 28 29.82 -2.09 42.59
CA ILE A 28 29.79 -0.82 41.87
C ILE A 28 28.97 0.16 42.73
N ALA A 29 29.57 1.30 43.08
CA ALA A 29 28.88 2.36 43.80
C ALA A 29 27.90 3.10 42.89
N LYS A 30 26.93 3.80 43.49
CA LYS A 30 26.00 4.66 42.75
C LYS A 30 26.77 5.71 41.93
N PRO A 31 26.32 6.03 40.71
CA PRO A 31 26.98 7.06 39.91
C PRO A 31 26.88 8.42 40.60
N THR A 32 27.95 9.20 40.52
CA THR A 32 27.96 10.58 40.99
C THR A 32 28.20 11.53 39.82
N LEU A 33 27.43 12.62 39.77
CA LEU A 33 27.63 13.67 38.78
C LEU A 33 28.71 14.62 39.26
N ASN A 34 29.76 14.78 38.46
CA ASN A 34 30.83 15.72 38.71
C ASN A 34 30.41 17.15 38.33
N SER A 35 31.16 18.15 38.82
CA SER A 35 30.93 19.56 38.49
C SER A 35 31.06 19.89 37.00
N ASP A 36 31.80 19.09 36.24
CA ASP A 36 31.94 19.18 34.79
C ASP A 36 30.85 18.42 34.01
N LYS A 37 29.80 17.97 34.71
CA LYS A 37 28.67 17.18 34.17
C LYS A 37 29.06 15.80 33.66
N THR A 38 30.25 15.30 33.97
CA THR A 38 30.62 13.90 33.70
C THR A 38 30.11 12.97 34.79
N ILE A 39 29.80 11.72 34.42
CA ILE A 39 29.40 10.69 35.38
C ILE A 39 30.66 9.98 35.87
N SER A 40 30.91 10.02 37.17
CA SER A 40 31.93 9.22 37.83
C SER A 40 31.32 7.91 38.36
N ILE A 41 31.94 6.80 38.01
CA ILE A 41 31.58 5.46 38.48
C ILE A 41 32.75 4.94 39.31
N SER A 42 32.51 4.72 40.60
CA SER A 42 33.49 4.15 41.53
C SER A 42 33.06 2.76 41.98
N GLY A 43 34.01 1.98 42.49
CA GLY A 43 33.78 0.61 42.92
C GLY A 43 35.09 -0.08 43.26
N ASN A 44 35.02 -1.37 43.58
CA ASN A 44 36.20 -2.17 43.91
C ASN A 44 36.96 -2.71 42.68
N PHE A 45 36.84 -2.07 41.51
CA PHE A 45 37.40 -2.57 40.24
C PHE A 45 38.90 -2.84 40.30
N SER A 46 39.68 -1.88 40.84
CA SER A 46 41.15 -2.01 40.92
C SER A 46 41.57 -3.09 41.92
N GLU A 47 40.95 -3.10 43.10
CA GLU A 47 41.24 -4.10 44.15
C GLU A 47 40.86 -5.52 43.69
N LEU A 48 39.66 -5.69 43.12
CA LEU A 48 39.18 -6.96 42.59
C LEU A 48 40.04 -7.42 41.41
N GLY A 49 40.42 -6.50 40.51
CA GLY A 49 41.32 -6.80 39.39
C GLY A 49 42.68 -7.32 39.87
N GLY A 50 43.27 -6.69 40.88
CA GLY A 50 44.53 -7.14 41.50
C GLY A 50 44.42 -8.53 42.12
N LYS A 51 43.33 -8.81 42.86
CA LYS A 51 43.09 -10.14 43.45
C LYS A 51 42.87 -11.21 42.38
N ILE A 52 42.10 -10.93 41.33
CA ILE A 52 41.90 -11.85 40.21
C ILE A 52 43.22 -12.15 39.51
N GLN A 53 44.03 -11.12 39.24
CA GLN A 53 45.31 -11.26 38.55
C GLN A 53 46.29 -12.14 39.34
N ALA A 54 46.38 -11.93 40.66
CA ALA A 54 47.21 -12.75 41.55
C ALA A 54 46.80 -14.23 41.53
N VAL A 55 45.49 -14.52 41.47
CA VAL A 55 44.98 -15.89 41.37
C VAL A 55 45.29 -16.48 39.99
N VAL A 56 45.06 -15.73 38.92
CA VAL A 56 45.36 -16.13 37.54
C VAL A 56 46.85 -16.48 37.36
N ASP A 57 47.76 -15.65 37.88
CA ASP A 57 49.20 -15.84 37.68
C ASP A 57 49.76 -17.06 38.42
N ARG A 58 49.16 -17.45 39.56
CA ARG A 58 49.51 -18.69 40.26
C ARG A 58 49.12 -19.94 39.48
N TYR A 59 48.04 -19.90 38.69
CA TYR A 59 47.49 -21.07 38.01
C TYR A 59 47.83 -21.19 36.52
N LYS A 60 48.43 -20.15 35.91
CA LYS A 60 48.85 -20.16 34.50
C LYS A 60 49.84 -21.28 34.13
N GLY A 61 50.54 -21.87 35.11
CA GLY A 61 51.55 -22.92 34.89
C GLY A 61 51.22 -24.29 35.50
N THR A 62 50.02 -24.50 36.05
CA THR A 62 49.68 -25.76 36.72
C THR A 62 49.34 -26.84 35.69
N VAL A 63 50.06 -27.98 35.73
CA VAL A 63 49.77 -29.16 34.91
C VAL A 63 48.76 -30.06 35.63
N LEU A 64 47.75 -30.53 34.91
CA LEU A 64 46.75 -31.46 35.43
C LEU A 64 47.38 -32.82 35.72
N THR A 65 47.20 -33.33 36.93
CA THR A 65 47.62 -34.67 37.37
C THR A 65 46.43 -35.39 38.01
N ASP A 66 46.45 -36.72 38.06
CA ASP A 66 45.33 -37.52 38.58
C ASP A 66 44.95 -37.15 40.03
N ASP A 67 45.93 -36.71 40.82
CA ASP A 67 45.74 -36.29 42.21
C ASP A 67 45.13 -34.87 42.37
N ASN A 68 45.13 -34.02 41.32
CA ASN A 68 44.70 -32.62 41.39
C ASN A 68 43.43 -32.29 40.59
N VAL A 69 42.80 -33.29 39.95
CA VAL A 69 41.67 -33.10 39.03
C VAL A 69 40.48 -32.38 39.67
N ASP A 70 40.06 -32.79 40.87
CA ASP A 70 38.87 -32.21 41.52
C ASP A 70 39.11 -30.79 42.02
N TYR A 71 40.36 -30.48 42.38
CA TYR A 71 40.80 -29.13 42.70
C TYR A 71 40.72 -28.21 41.49
N VAL A 72 41.25 -28.63 40.34
CA VAL A 72 41.21 -27.86 39.08
C VAL A 72 39.77 -27.65 38.60
N LYS A 73 38.89 -28.64 38.73
CA LYS A 73 37.45 -28.49 38.44
C LYS A 73 36.80 -27.41 39.32
N THR A 74 37.10 -27.42 40.62
CA THR A 74 36.57 -26.44 41.57
C THR A 74 37.04 -25.03 41.24
N LEU A 75 38.33 -24.87 40.95
CA LEU A 75 38.91 -23.60 40.55
C LEU A 75 38.28 -23.06 39.25
N LYS A 76 38.12 -23.92 38.23
CA LYS A 76 37.41 -23.56 36.98
C LYS A 76 35.98 -23.10 37.25
N SER A 77 35.26 -23.79 38.14
CA SER A 77 33.91 -23.40 38.54
C SER A 77 33.87 -22.01 39.20
N GLN A 78 34.85 -21.71 40.05
CA GLN A 78 34.99 -20.40 40.69
C GLN A 78 35.27 -19.29 39.66
N PHE A 79 36.14 -19.52 38.68
CA PHE A 79 36.37 -18.58 37.56
C PHE A 79 35.09 -18.29 36.77
N VAL A 80 34.32 -19.34 36.46
CA VAL A 80 33.05 -19.20 35.73
C VAL A 80 32.03 -18.42 36.57
N SER A 81 31.95 -18.71 37.87
CA SER A 81 31.05 -18.02 38.82
C SER A 81 31.40 -16.54 38.95
N LEU A 82 32.69 -16.21 39.08
CA LEU A 82 33.14 -14.82 39.14
C LEU A 82 32.86 -14.06 37.85
N ARG A 83 33.14 -14.66 36.68
CA ARG A 83 32.82 -14.06 35.37
C ARG A 83 31.34 -13.77 35.23
N THR A 84 30.49 -14.72 35.60
CA THR A 84 29.03 -14.56 35.51
C THR A 84 28.50 -13.54 36.52
N GLY A 85 29.06 -13.49 37.74
CA GLY A 85 28.78 -12.46 38.74
C GLY A 85 29.11 -11.04 38.25
N ILE A 86 30.32 -10.84 37.69
CA ILE A 86 30.74 -9.54 37.11
C ILE A 86 29.76 -9.09 36.02
N GLU A 87 29.37 -9.99 35.11
CA GLU A 87 28.43 -9.65 34.04
C GLU A 87 27.02 -9.34 34.56
N ARG A 88 26.57 -10.06 35.61
CA ARG A 88 25.28 -9.80 36.27
C ARG A 88 25.26 -8.40 36.89
N GLU A 89 26.28 -8.05 37.69
CA GLU A 89 26.36 -6.73 38.32
C GLU A 89 26.46 -5.59 37.29
N ARG A 90 27.21 -5.81 36.19
CA ARG A 90 27.25 -4.85 35.07
C ARG A 90 25.86 -4.61 34.47
N LYS A 91 25.10 -5.68 34.20
CA LYS A 91 23.76 -5.59 33.61
C LYS A 91 22.79 -4.91 34.57
N GLU A 92 22.81 -5.29 35.85
CA GLU A 92 21.92 -4.72 36.85
C GLU A 92 22.23 -3.23 37.07
N TYR A 93 23.50 -2.85 37.17
CA TYR A 93 23.90 -1.45 37.27
C TYR A 93 23.38 -0.61 36.10
N LYS A 94 23.57 -1.08 34.86
CA LYS A 94 23.05 -0.38 33.67
C LYS A 94 21.53 -0.28 33.71
N LYS A 95 20.84 -1.34 34.13
CA LYS A 95 19.37 -1.39 34.22
C LYS A 95 18.83 -0.43 35.27
N VAL A 96 19.49 -0.30 36.42
CA VAL A 96 19.01 0.53 37.54
C VAL A 96 19.36 2.00 37.35
N TYR A 97 20.55 2.31 36.84
CA TYR A 97 21.06 3.69 36.86
C TYR A 97 21.19 4.35 35.50
N ILE A 98 21.44 3.61 34.43
CA ILE A 98 21.70 4.19 33.11
C ILE A 98 20.42 4.21 32.25
N LYS A 99 19.72 3.07 32.16
CA LYS A 99 18.49 2.98 31.35
C LYS A 99 17.41 3.97 31.81
N PRO A 100 17.05 4.07 33.10
CA PRO A 100 15.95 4.95 33.51
C PRO A 100 16.28 6.43 33.30
N ALA A 101 17.57 6.81 33.39
CA ALA A 101 18.01 8.17 33.12
C ALA A 101 17.87 8.51 31.63
N ASN A 102 18.25 7.59 30.74
CA ASN A 102 18.05 7.77 29.31
C ASN A 102 16.55 7.81 28.97
N ASP A 103 15.79 6.84 29.46
CA ASP A 103 14.35 6.74 29.20
C ASP A 103 13.61 8.00 29.68
N LEU A 104 14.01 8.59 30.82
CA LEU A 104 13.45 9.83 31.32
C LEU A 104 13.72 11.02 30.37
N VAL A 105 14.97 11.15 29.90
CA VAL A 105 15.33 12.21 28.96
C VAL A 105 14.56 12.05 27.65
N ASP A 106 14.46 10.82 27.14
CA ASP A 106 13.71 10.51 25.93
C ASP A 106 12.22 10.86 26.12
N CYS A 107 11.60 10.45 27.24
CA CYS A 107 10.20 10.80 27.55
C CYS A 107 9.99 12.32 27.62
N MET A 108 10.89 13.06 28.27
CA MET A 108 10.80 14.53 28.35
C MET A 108 10.93 15.18 26.97
N CYS A 109 11.83 14.67 26.11
CA CYS A 109 11.97 15.15 24.74
C CYS A 109 10.72 14.83 23.91
N ASP A 110 10.16 13.62 24.04
CA ASP A 110 8.95 13.19 23.34
C ASP A 110 7.72 14.04 23.74
N GLU A 111 7.59 14.40 25.02
CA GLU A 111 6.55 15.32 25.48
C GLU A 111 6.68 16.70 24.83
N LEU A 112 7.89 17.25 24.76
CA LEU A 112 8.13 18.52 24.08
C LEU A 112 7.83 18.43 22.58
N GLN A 113 8.22 17.33 21.93
CA GLN A 113 7.93 17.09 20.51
C GLN A 113 6.42 16.99 20.24
N LYS A 114 5.65 16.37 21.14
CA LYS A 114 4.18 16.32 21.02
C LYS A 114 3.57 17.71 21.05
N ILE A 115 3.99 18.57 21.97
CA ILE A 115 3.50 19.95 22.06
C ILE A 115 3.83 20.73 20.78
N VAL A 116 5.04 20.57 20.24
CA VAL A 116 5.42 21.21 18.97
C VAL A 116 4.55 20.69 17.82
N ALA A 117 4.38 19.37 17.71
CA ALA A 117 3.59 18.75 16.66
C ALA A 117 2.11 19.18 16.72
N GLU A 118 1.54 19.34 17.92
CA GLU A 118 0.19 19.89 18.09
C GLU A 118 0.08 21.31 17.51
N GLY A 119 1.07 22.17 17.79
CA GLY A 119 1.13 23.52 17.23
C GLY A 119 1.31 23.53 15.71
N GLU A 120 2.20 22.71 15.17
CA GLU A 120 2.42 22.56 13.73
C GLU A 120 1.15 22.08 13.01
N ASN A 121 0.47 21.08 13.56
CA ASN A 121 -0.78 20.56 13.00
C ASN A 121 -1.89 21.62 13.03
N ALA A 122 -2.04 22.36 14.12
CA ALA A 122 -3.03 23.43 14.22
C ALA A 122 -2.78 24.53 13.18
N LEU A 123 -1.52 24.94 12.98
CA LEU A 123 -1.14 25.91 11.95
C LEU A 123 -1.33 25.35 10.54
N GLY A 124 -0.97 24.09 10.30
CA GLY A 124 -1.19 23.41 9.03
C GLY A 124 -2.67 23.40 8.64
N MET A 125 -3.56 23.01 9.56
CA MET A 125 -5.00 23.04 9.34
C MET A 125 -5.53 24.44 9.01
N GLN A 126 -5.00 25.49 9.65
CA GLN A 126 -5.39 26.87 9.34
C GLN A 126 -4.92 27.31 7.96
N LEU A 127 -3.70 26.95 7.56
CA LEU A 127 -3.16 27.25 6.24
C LEU A 127 -3.93 26.51 5.14
N ASP A 128 -4.23 25.23 5.36
CA ASP A 128 -5.03 24.42 4.43
C ASP A 128 -6.44 24.99 4.28
N ALA A 129 -7.10 25.37 5.37
CA ALA A 129 -8.41 26.01 5.33
C ALA A 129 -8.37 27.35 4.57
N TYR A 130 -7.31 28.14 4.75
CA TYR A 130 -7.12 29.40 4.03
C TYR A 130 -6.91 29.18 2.52
N ASP A 131 -6.04 28.24 2.14
CA ASP A 131 -5.80 27.92 0.73
C ASP A 131 -7.02 27.25 0.07
N GLN A 132 -7.79 26.45 0.81
CA GLN A 132 -9.04 25.87 0.32
C GLN A 132 -10.10 26.94 0.09
N LYS A 133 -10.29 27.86 1.04
CA LYS A 133 -11.21 28.98 0.87
C LYS A 133 -10.87 29.80 -0.37
N ARG A 134 -9.58 30.10 -0.58
CA ARG A 134 -9.10 30.78 -1.78
C ARG A 134 -9.44 30.00 -3.07
N LYS A 135 -9.29 28.67 -3.05
CA LYS A 135 -9.66 27.83 -4.19
C LYS A 135 -11.16 27.85 -4.43
N ASP A 136 -11.98 27.76 -3.37
CA ASP A 136 -13.44 27.81 -3.47
C ASP A 136 -13.91 29.14 -4.08
N ASP A 137 -13.38 30.27 -3.59
CA ASP A 137 -13.66 31.60 -4.13
C ASP A 137 -13.28 31.69 -5.63
N LEU A 138 -12.13 31.12 -6.01
CA LEU A 138 -11.71 31.07 -7.41
C LEU A 138 -12.57 30.12 -8.25
N THR A 139 -13.02 28.99 -7.70
CA THR A 139 -13.93 28.07 -8.39
C THR A 139 -15.24 28.76 -8.76
N VAL A 140 -15.77 29.64 -7.90
CA VAL A 140 -16.96 30.44 -8.23
C VAL A 140 -16.69 31.30 -9.47
N ILE A 141 -15.59 32.06 -9.48
CA ILE A 141 -15.21 32.92 -10.62
C ILE A 141 -15.01 32.09 -11.90
N LEU A 142 -14.32 30.94 -11.80
CA LEU A 142 -14.09 30.08 -12.96
C LEU A 142 -15.40 29.49 -13.50
N LYS A 143 -16.35 29.14 -12.64
CA LYS A 143 -17.68 28.68 -13.06
C LYS A 143 -18.47 29.79 -13.75
N ASP A 144 -18.35 31.03 -13.28
CA ASP A 144 -18.97 32.18 -13.96
C ASP A 144 -18.41 32.33 -15.39
N TYR A 145 -17.09 32.20 -15.57
CA TYR A 145 -16.48 32.19 -16.92
C TYR A 145 -16.97 31.01 -17.77
N VAL A 146 -17.05 29.80 -17.21
CA VAL A 146 -17.60 28.63 -17.91
C VAL A 146 -19.02 28.93 -18.42
N HIS A 147 -19.87 29.48 -17.56
CA HIS A 147 -21.25 29.82 -17.91
C HIS A 147 -21.34 30.94 -18.96
N GLU A 148 -20.51 31.97 -18.83
CA GLU A 148 -20.42 33.07 -19.80
C GLU A 148 -20.04 32.53 -21.19
N PHE A 149 -19.00 31.69 -21.28
CA PHE A 149 -18.58 31.11 -22.56
C PHE A 149 -19.56 30.08 -23.10
N ALA A 150 -20.19 29.27 -22.25
CA ALA A 150 -21.24 28.35 -22.66
C ALA A 150 -22.42 29.12 -23.28
N THR A 151 -22.84 30.22 -22.64
CA THR A 151 -23.90 31.11 -23.15
C THR A 151 -23.48 31.79 -24.46
N LYS A 152 -22.25 32.32 -24.53
CA LYS A 152 -21.70 32.98 -25.72
C LYS A 152 -21.66 32.05 -26.94
N HIS A 153 -21.35 30.78 -26.73
CA HIS A 153 -21.25 29.78 -27.80
C HIS A 153 -22.51 28.93 -27.98
N GLY A 154 -23.57 29.17 -27.20
CA GLY A 154 -24.85 28.47 -27.31
C GLY A 154 -24.77 26.98 -26.95
N LEU A 155 -23.93 26.62 -25.98
CA LEU A 155 -23.82 25.24 -25.49
C LEU A 155 -25.09 24.86 -24.70
N ARG A 156 -25.53 23.61 -24.86
CA ARG A 156 -26.50 22.98 -23.96
C ARG A 156 -25.82 22.60 -22.64
N GLU A 157 -26.62 22.51 -21.57
CA GLU A 157 -26.15 22.16 -20.21
C GLU A 157 -25.30 20.86 -20.18
N GLU A 158 -25.65 19.87 -21.00
CA GLU A 158 -24.93 18.59 -21.14
C GLU A 158 -23.50 18.74 -21.69
N TYR A 159 -23.24 19.77 -22.49
CA TYR A 159 -21.90 20.09 -23.00
C TYR A 159 -21.19 21.07 -22.08
N GLU A 160 -21.89 22.04 -21.49
CA GLU A 160 -21.32 22.94 -20.47
C GLU A 160 -20.71 22.16 -19.31
N ALA A 161 -21.40 21.11 -18.83
CA ALA A 161 -20.92 20.23 -17.77
C ALA A 161 -19.64 19.45 -18.12
N GLN A 162 -19.25 19.38 -19.40
CA GLN A 162 -18.02 18.72 -19.84
C GLN A 162 -16.79 19.64 -19.79
N ILE A 163 -16.97 20.94 -19.53
CA ILE A 163 -15.85 21.87 -19.38
C ILE A 163 -15.12 21.58 -18.06
N VAL A 164 -13.82 21.26 -18.15
CA VAL A 164 -13.02 20.81 -17.01
C VAL A 164 -12.15 21.95 -16.47
N LEU A 165 -12.31 22.23 -15.18
CA LEU A 165 -11.42 23.11 -14.43
C LEU A 165 -10.20 22.33 -13.93
N ILE A 166 -9.05 22.52 -14.58
CA ILE A 166 -7.82 21.79 -14.23
C ILE A 166 -7.08 22.45 -13.05
N ASP A 167 -6.30 21.65 -12.30
CA ASP A 167 -5.54 22.09 -11.12
C ASP A 167 -4.64 23.31 -11.38
N LYS A 168 -4.12 23.42 -12.61
CA LYS A 168 -3.25 24.51 -13.04
C LYS A 168 -3.89 25.89 -12.83
N TYR A 169 -5.22 26.00 -12.96
CA TYR A 169 -5.95 27.26 -12.81
C TYR A 169 -5.88 27.80 -11.37
N TYR A 170 -5.68 26.92 -10.39
CA TYR A 170 -5.64 27.29 -8.98
C TYR A 170 -4.26 27.76 -8.50
N ASN A 171 -3.23 27.69 -9.36
CA ASN A 171 -1.87 28.08 -9.03
C ASN A 171 -1.72 29.61 -8.92
N LYS A 172 -1.03 30.09 -7.88
CA LYS A 172 -0.84 31.53 -7.62
C LYS A 172 -0.07 32.27 -8.73
N THR A 173 0.73 31.56 -9.51
CA THR A 173 1.51 32.10 -10.62
C THR A 173 0.81 32.00 -11.98
N GLN A 174 -0.36 31.35 -12.03
CA GLN A 174 -1.10 31.18 -13.27
C GLN A 174 -1.69 32.53 -13.69
N LYS A 175 -1.52 32.87 -14.97
CA LYS A 175 -2.14 34.07 -15.52
C LYS A 175 -3.63 33.83 -15.74
N GLU A 176 -4.43 34.81 -15.36
CA GLU A 176 -5.88 34.77 -15.55
C GLU A 176 -6.23 34.69 -17.05
N GLU A 177 -5.57 35.49 -17.89
CA GLU A 177 -5.76 35.48 -19.36
C GLU A 177 -5.58 34.09 -19.98
N ASP A 178 -4.51 33.37 -19.58
CA ASP A 178 -4.24 32.02 -20.07
C ASP A 178 -5.32 31.01 -19.63
N THR A 179 -5.93 31.24 -18.47
CA THR A 179 -6.99 30.39 -17.91
C THR A 179 -8.31 30.62 -18.65
N ILE A 180 -8.68 31.89 -18.85
CA ILE A 180 -9.86 32.30 -19.59
C ILE A 180 -9.79 31.78 -21.03
N ALA A 181 -8.64 31.96 -21.70
CA ALA A 181 -8.44 31.49 -23.07
C ALA A 181 -8.58 29.97 -23.20
N ASP A 182 -8.13 29.21 -22.20
CA ASP A 182 -8.26 27.76 -22.20
C ASP A 182 -9.71 27.28 -21.97
N ILE A 183 -10.46 27.95 -21.08
CA ILE A 183 -11.88 27.69 -20.86
C ILE A 183 -12.68 28.00 -22.14
N GLU A 184 -12.43 29.14 -22.78
CA GLU A 184 -13.08 29.51 -24.03
C GLU A 184 -12.76 28.50 -25.14
N ARG A 185 -11.51 28.02 -25.22
CA ARG A 185 -11.11 26.96 -26.15
C ARG A 185 -11.91 25.67 -25.92
N GLN A 186 -12.05 25.23 -24.68
CA GLN A 186 -12.86 24.05 -24.34
C GLN A 186 -14.33 24.25 -24.76
N ALA A 187 -14.90 25.43 -24.48
CA ALA A 187 -16.26 25.77 -24.88
C ALA A 187 -16.43 25.74 -26.41
N MET A 188 -15.49 26.29 -27.17
CA MET A 188 -15.51 26.26 -28.65
C MET A 188 -15.43 24.84 -29.21
N GLU A 189 -14.57 23.98 -28.66
CA GLU A 189 -14.46 22.58 -29.08
C GLU A 189 -15.75 21.82 -28.81
N LEU A 190 -16.40 22.07 -27.67
CA LEU A 190 -17.69 21.49 -27.31
C LEU A 190 -18.83 22.05 -28.17
N ALA A 191 -18.84 23.34 -28.47
CA ALA A 191 -19.80 23.95 -29.40
C ALA A 191 -19.72 23.30 -30.79
N LYS A 192 -18.50 23.04 -31.27
CA LYS A 192 -18.27 22.34 -32.53
C LYS A 192 -18.85 20.93 -32.50
N LYS A 193 -18.58 20.16 -31.43
CA LYS A 193 -19.16 18.82 -31.23
C LYS A 193 -20.68 18.85 -31.20
N GLN A 194 -21.28 19.81 -30.48
CA GLN A 194 -22.73 19.99 -30.45
C GLN A 194 -23.29 20.27 -31.86
N SER A 195 -22.66 21.19 -32.60
CA SER A 195 -23.07 21.50 -33.96
C SER A 195 -22.94 20.32 -34.92
N GLU A 196 -21.89 19.51 -34.79
CA GLU A 196 -21.69 18.29 -35.57
C GLU A 196 -22.77 17.25 -35.26
N TYR A 197 -23.10 17.07 -33.98
CA TYR A 197 -24.17 16.18 -33.54
C TYR A 197 -25.55 16.64 -34.05
N ASP A 198 -25.87 17.92 -33.89
CA ASP A 198 -27.15 18.50 -34.34
C ASP A 198 -27.29 18.43 -35.87
N SER A 199 -26.21 18.67 -36.61
CA SER A 199 -26.15 18.50 -38.06
C SER A 199 -26.37 17.04 -38.46
N GLY A 200 -25.73 16.09 -37.75
CA GLY A 200 -25.95 14.67 -37.95
C GLY A 200 -27.40 14.25 -37.75
N ILE A 201 -28.05 14.73 -36.68
CA ILE A 201 -29.48 14.52 -36.45
C ILE A 201 -30.32 15.08 -37.60
N ALA A 202 -30.03 16.30 -38.06
CA ALA A 202 -30.77 16.92 -39.15
C ALA A 202 -30.64 16.11 -40.46
N LEU A 203 -29.45 15.63 -40.79
CA LEU A 203 -29.21 14.79 -41.97
C LEU A 203 -29.93 13.44 -41.86
N ILE A 204 -29.90 12.77 -40.71
CA ILE A 204 -30.63 11.52 -40.48
C ILE A 204 -32.13 11.74 -40.65
N LYS A 205 -32.69 12.80 -40.05
CA LYS A 205 -34.11 13.11 -40.20
C LYS A 205 -34.49 13.37 -41.66
N ALA A 206 -33.71 14.17 -42.37
CA ALA A 206 -33.93 14.45 -43.79
C ALA A 206 -33.82 13.19 -44.67
N GLU A 207 -32.90 12.27 -44.36
CA GLU A 207 -32.81 11.00 -45.07
C GLU A 207 -33.99 10.07 -44.72
N CYS A 208 -34.50 10.06 -43.49
CA CYS A 208 -35.67 9.26 -43.12
C CYS A 208 -37.00 9.84 -43.63
N GLU A 209 -37.07 11.13 -44.01
CA GLU A 209 -38.28 11.74 -44.54
C GLU A 209 -38.79 11.01 -45.80
N GLY A 210 -40.10 10.77 -45.87
CA GLY A 210 -40.76 10.14 -47.02
C GLY A 210 -40.55 8.63 -47.19
N THR A 211 -39.74 7.99 -46.35
CA THR A 211 -39.34 6.57 -46.51
C THR A 211 -39.95 5.60 -45.50
N GLY A 212 -40.69 6.12 -44.51
CA GLY A 212 -41.34 5.33 -43.46
C GLY A 212 -40.33 4.70 -42.48
N PHE A 213 -39.10 5.20 -42.43
CA PHE A 213 -38.13 4.87 -41.39
C PHE A 213 -38.38 5.74 -40.14
N VAL A 214 -38.14 5.19 -38.95
CA VAL A 214 -38.23 5.94 -37.70
C VAL A 214 -36.87 6.59 -37.43
N PRO A 215 -36.75 7.93 -37.47
CA PRO A 215 -35.45 8.60 -37.32
C PRO A 215 -34.79 8.34 -35.96
N ASP A 216 -35.59 8.24 -34.89
CA ASP A 216 -35.09 8.08 -33.52
C ASP A 216 -34.24 6.81 -33.32
N THR A 217 -34.54 5.74 -34.06
CA THR A 217 -33.75 4.50 -34.05
C THR A 217 -32.32 4.77 -34.50
N TYR A 218 -32.15 5.51 -35.59
CA TYR A 218 -30.86 5.86 -36.17
C TYR A 218 -30.13 6.96 -35.38
N ILE A 219 -30.87 7.91 -34.78
CA ILE A 219 -30.29 8.98 -33.94
C ILE A 219 -29.59 8.41 -32.71
N ARG A 220 -30.13 7.35 -32.08
CA ARG A 220 -29.47 6.68 -30.95
C ARG A 220 -28.11 6.10 -31.33
N GLU A 221 -27.93 5.71 -32.59
CA GLU A 221 -26.67 5.16 -33.05
C GLU A 221 -25.56 6.20 -33.13
N LEU A 222 -25.88 7.50 -33.17
CA LEU A 222 -24.90 8.59 -33.12
C LEU A 222 -24.11 8.62 -31.80
N GLU A 223 -24.54 7.89 -30.77
CA GLU A 223 -23.76 7.73 -29.54
C GLU A 223 -22.46 6.95 -29.76
N TYR A 224 -22.41 6.07 -30.78
CA TYR A 224 -21.26 5.18 -31.02
C TYR A 224 -20.84 5.05 -32.49
N LYS A 225 -21.65 5.52 -33.45
CA LYS A 225 -21.34 5.61 -34.88
C LYS A 225 -21.25 7.05 -35.34
N SER A 226 -20.50 7.28 -36.41
CA SER A 226 -20.49 8.58 -37.07
C SER A 226 -21.79 8.83 -37.84
N ALA A 227 -22.18 10.09 -38.01
CA ALA A 227 -23.36 10.45 -38.80
C ALA A 227 -23.30 9.90 -40.24
N MET A 228 -22.11 9.81 -40.83
CA MET A 228 -21.93 9.26 -42.18
C MET A 228 -22.27 7.76 -42.23
N GLU A 229 -21.81 6.97 -41.26
CA GLU A 229 -22.10 5.53 -41.19
C GLU A 229 -23.60 5.28 -41.07
N VAL A 230 -24.25 6.01 -40.17
CA VAL A 230 -25.71 5.90 -39.98
C VAL A 230 -26.47 6.29 -41.26
N ILE A 231 -26.05 7.33 -41.96
CA ILE A 231 -26.65 7.74 -43.25
C ILE A 231 -26.46 6.65 -44.33
N LEU A 232 -25.30 5.99 -44.37
CA LEU A 232 -25.04 4.90 -45.31
C LEU A 232 -25.95 3.69 -45.04
N GLU A 233 -26.19 3.38 -43.76
CA GLU A 233 -27.12 2.31 -43.37
C GLU A 233 -28.56 2.65 -43.77
N ILE A 234 -29.02 3.89 -43.53
CA ILE A 234 -30.34 4.35 -43.98
C ILE A 234 -30.47 4.20 -45.51
N LYS A 235 -29.43 4.55 -46.28
CA LYS A 235 -29.44 4.40 -47.74
C LYS A 235 -29.48 2.94 -48.19
N ALA A 236 -28.75 2.05 -47.52
CA ALA A 236 -28.81 0.62 -47.79
C ALA A 236 -30.20 0.05 -47.49
N ASP A 237 -30.81 0.45 -46.37
CA ASP A 237 -32.16 0.01 -45.99
C ASP A 237 -33.23 0.52 -46.96
N LYS A 238 -33.10 1.76 -47.46
CA LYS A 238 -33.95 2.29 -48.53
C LYS A 238 -33.89 1.41 -49.78
N LEU A 239 -32.69 1.06 -50.21
CA LEU A 239 -32.48 0.28 -51.43
C LEU A 239 -33.07 -1.13 -51.30
N LYS A 240 -32.88 -1.79 -50.15
CA LYS A 240 -33.54 -3.07 -49.84
C LYS A 240 -35.07 -2.98 -49.88
N ARG A 241 -35.66 -1.92 -49.29
CA ARG A 241 -37.12 -1.71 -49.33
C ARG A 241 -37.65 -1.48 -50.74
N GLU A 242 -36.91 -0.76 -51.57
CA GLU A 242 -37.28 -0.55 -52.98
C GLU A 242 -37.18 -1.85 -53.79
N GLU A 243 -36.13 -2.65 -53.60
CA GLU A 243 -36.00 -3.97 -54.20
C GLU A 243 -37.15 -4.90 -53.80
N LEU A 244 -37.52 -4.91 -52.51
CA LEU A 244 -38.67 -5.67 -52.01
C LEU A 244 -39.99 -5.19 -52.65
N LYS A 245 -40.23 -3.88 -52.75
CA LYS A 245 -41.42 -3.34 -53.43
C LYS A 245 -41.47 -3.74 -54.91
N ASN A 246 -40.35 -3.65 -55.62
CA ASN A 246 -40.27 -4.04 -57.03
C ASN A 246 -40.56 -5.53 -57.23
N LYS A 247 -40.15 -6.40 -56.30
CA LYS A 247 -40.49 -7.84 -56.32
C LYS A 247 -41.98 -8.07 -56.08
N VAL A 248 -42.58 -7.37 -55.13
CA VAL A 248 -44.04 -7.41 -54.88
C VAL A 248 -44.82 -6.95 -56.12
N ASP A 249 -44.43 -5.83 -56.73
CA ASP A 249 -45.12 -5.26 -57.89
C ASP A 249 -45.00 -6.13 -59.16
N ASN A 250 -43.92 -6.92 -59.26
CA ASN A 250 -43.74 -7.93 -60.32
C ASN A 250 -44.45 -9.26 -60.06
N GLY A 251 -45.24 -9.37 -58.98
CA GLY A 251 -46.07 -10.53 -58.68
C GLY A 251 -45.33 -11.73 -58.07
N GLU A 252 -44.08 -11.55 -57.63
CA GLU A 252 -43.40 -12.55 -56.79
C GLU A 252 -44.01 -12.54 -55.38
N THR A 253 -44.31 -13.73 -54.85
CA THR A 253 -44.74 -13.87 -53.44
C THR A 253 -43.61 -13.46 -52.52
N VAL A 254 -43.71 -12.28 -51.92
CA VAL A 254 -42.79 -11.83 -50.87
C VAL A 254 -43.26 -12.41 -49.53
N THR A 255 -42.56 -13.44 -49.06
CA THR A 255 -42.70 -14.01 -47.72
C THR A 255 -42.10 -13.03 -46.70
N ILE A 256 -42.92 -12.10 -46.20
CA ILE A 256 -42.53 -11.25 -45.07
C ILE A 256 -42.41 -12.14 -43.83
N GLY A 257 -41.17 -12.48 -43.46
CA GLY A 257 -40.89 -13.29 -42.29
C GLY A 257 -39.91 -14.44 -42.52
N GLU A 258 -39.68 -14.91 -43.75
CA GLU A 258 -38.67 -15.96 -43.97
C GLU A 258 -37.25 -15.43 -43.75
N GLU A 259 -36.96 -14.18 -44.08
CA GLU A 259 -35.65 -13.58 -43.81
C GLU A 259 -35.48 -13.27 -42.32
N LEU A 260 -36.55 -12.94 -41.58
CA LEU A 260 -36.51 -12.73 -40.14
C LEU A 260 -36.49 -14.05 -39.35
N GLU A 261 -37.16 -15.10 -39.84
CA GLU A 261 -37.10 -16.46 -39.31
C GLU A 261 -35.79 -17.16 -39.70
N SER A 262 -35.24 -16.90 -40.89
CA SER A 262 -33.89 -17.32 -41.30
C SER A 262 -32.83 -16.56 -40.53
N GLU A 263 -32.96 -15.25 -40.31
CA GLU A 263 -32.04 -14.46 -39.48
C GLU A 263 -32.20 -14.80 -37.99
N LEU A 264 -33.40 -15.13 -37.49
CA LEU A 264 -33.56 -15.68 -36.13
C LEU A 264 -33.04 -17.11 -36.04
N ALA A 265 -33.19 -17.93 -37.08
CA ALA A 265 -32.64 -19.28 -37.14
C ALA A 265 -31.13 -19.25 -37.29
N ASP A 266 -30.58 -18.31 -38.05
CA ASP A 266 -29.15 -18.06 -38.23
C ASP A 266 -28.56 -17.38 -37.01
N ALA A 267 -29.25 -16.46 -36.33
CA ALA A 267 -28.83 -15.89 -35.05
C ALA A 267 -28.88 -16.95 -33.94
N LYS A 268 -29.92 -17.79 -33.89
CA LYS A 268 -29.96 -18.99 -33.00
C LYS A 268 -28.88 -20.01 -33.40
N ALA A 269 -28.56 -20.14 -34.69
CA ALA A 269 -27.50 -21.01 -35.16
C ALA A 269 -26.11 -20.40 -34.93
N LEU A 270 -25.97 -19.07 -34.84
CA LEU A 270 -24.75 -18.34 -34.52
C LEU A 270 -24.49 -18.37 -33.01
N ASP A 271 -25.54 -18.28 -32.19
CA ASP A 271 -25.50 -18.62 -30.75
C ASP A 271 -25.15 -20.11 -30.53
N SER A 272 -25.45 -20.98 -31.51
CA SER A 272 -25.03 -22.38 -31.53
C SER A 272 -23.65 -22.63 -32.16
N LYS A 273 -23.07 -21.64 -32.86
CA LYS A 273 -21.70 -21.70 -33.40
C LYS A 273 -20.76 -21.02 -32.43
N GLU A 274 -20.40 -21.79 -31.40
CA GLU A 274 -19.20 -21.67 -30.59
C GLU A 274 -18.59 -20.26 -30.53
N SER A 275 -19.11 -19.43 -29.61
CA SER A 275 -18.22 -18.51 -28.91
C SER A 275 -17.09 -19.39 -28.36
N ALA A 276 -15.86 -19.19 -28.82
CA ALA A 276 -14.72 -19.99 -28.40
C ALA A 276 -14.64 -19.98 -26.86
N THR A 277 -15.10 -21.05 -26.21
CA THR A 277 -15.11 -21.15 -24.75
C THR A 277 -13.68 -21.10 -24.26
N ARG A 278 -13.35 -20.09 -23.46
CA ARG A 278 -12.04 -19.96 -22.81
C ARG A 278 -12.14 -20.46 -21.38
N THR A 279 -11.52 -21.60 -21.08
CA THR A 279 -11.45 -22.12 -19.70
C THR A 279 -10.34 -21.41 -18.93
N ARG A 280 -10.63 -20.96 -17.70
CA ARG A 280 -9.63 -20.42 -16.75
C ARG A 280 -9.85 -20.99 -15.35
N LEU A 281 -8.75 -21.27 -14.65
CA LEU A 281 -8.78 -21.69 -13.25
C LEU A 281 -8.94 -20.45 -12.35
N LEU A 282 -10.06 -20.37 -11.63
CA LEU A 282 -10.35 -19.28 -10.68
C LEU A 282 -10.39 -19.85 -9.25
N ARG A 283 -9.57 -19.31 -8.34
CA ARG A 283 -9.63 -19.63 -6.91
C ARG A 283 -10.36 -18.51 -6.17
N VAL A 284 -11.46 -18.84 -5.50
CA VAL A 284 -12.29 -17.89 -4.74
C VAL A 284 -12.41 -18.40 -3.30
N THR A 285 -12.22 -17.52 -2.33
CA THR A 285 -12.51 -17.79 -0.91
C THR A 285 -13.82 -17.09 -0.56
N TYR A 286 -14.79 -17.82 -0.03
CA TYR A 286 -16.14 -17.31 0.21
C TYR A 286 -16.76 -17.90 1.49
N THR A 287 -17.78 -17.23 2.00
CA THR A 287 -18.63 -17.70 3.10
C THR A 287 -19.82 -18.52 2.60
N SER A 288 -20.51 -19.27 3.48
CA SER A 288 -21.63 -20.13 3.09
C SER A 288 -22.77 -19.39 2.38
N GLU A 289 -23.05 -18.14 2.75
CA GLU A 289 -24.10 -17.33 2.12
C GLU A 289 -23.68 -16.86 0.71
N GLN A 290 -22.41 -16.47 0.56
CA GLN A 290 -21.82 -16.09 -0.74
C GLN A 290 -21.74 -17.28 -1.70
N ALA A 291 -21.59 -18.51 -1.20
CA ALA A 291 -21.59 -19.73 -2.01
C ALA A 291 -22.91 -19.90 -2.79
N SER A 292 -24.04 -19.65 -2.12
CA SER A 292 -25.37 -19.74 -2.71
C SER A 292 -25.59 -18.68 -3.78
N LEU A 293 -25.19 -17.43 -3.51
CA LEU A 293 -25.27 -16.32 -4.48
C LEU A 293 -24.38 -16.56 -5.70
N MET A 294 -23.16 -17.07 -5.51
CA MET A 294 -22.27 -17.43 -6.61
C MET A 294 -22.86 -18.54 -7.49
N LYS A 295 -23.46 -19.56 -6.86
CA LYS A 295 -24.11 -20.65 -7.58
C LYS A 295 -25.27 -20.13 -8.44
N GLU A 296 -26.12 -19.29 -7.87
CA GLU A 296 -27.26 -18.69 -8.57
C GLU A 296 -26.80 -17.80 -9.73
N PHE A 297 -25.74 -17.01 -9.51
CA PHE A 297 -25.14 -16.18 -10.55
C PHE A 297 -24.63 -17.00 -11.74
N PHE A 298 -23.90 -18.10 -11.49
CA PHE A 298 -23.38 -18.93 -12.58
C PHE A 298 -24.50 -19.63 -13.36
N VAL A 299 -25.55 -20.09 -12.69
CA VAL A 299 -26.70 -20.72 -13.34
C VAL A 299 -27.49 -19.71 -14.18
N THR A 300 -27.76 -18.53 -13.63
CA THR A 300 -28.53 -17.47 -14.31
C THR A 300 -27.83 -16.97 -15.57
N ASN A 301 -26.50 -16.90 -15.55
CA ASN A 301 -25.69 -16.42 -16.66
C ASN A 301 -25.16 -17.55 -17.57
N HIS A 302 -25.65 -18.79 -17.42
CA HIS A 302 -25.25 -19.95 -18.22
C HIS A 302 -23.72 -20.20 -18.25
N ILE A 303 -23.03 -19.91 -17.14
CA ILE A 303 -21.58 -20.11 -16.99
C ILE A 303 -21.32 -21.53 -16.50
N ALA A 304 -20.53 -22.30 -17.25
CA ALA A 304 -20.04 -23.60 -16.81
C ALA A 304 -18.98 -23.44 -15.71
N TYR A 305 -19.17 -24.13 -14.58
CA TYR A 305 -18.21 -24.15 -13.47
C TYR A 305 -18.01 -25.57 -12.96
N GLU A 306 -16.81 -25.86 -12.46
CA GLU A 306 -16.50 -27.11 -11.78
C GLU A 306 -15.78 -26.80 -10.47
N PHE A 307 -16.11 -27.56 -9.41
CA PHE A 307 -15.36 -27.51 -8.17
C PHE A 307 -14.17 -28.44 -8.29
N VAL A 308 -13.00 -27.88 -8.55
CA VAL A 308 -11.75 -28.62 -8.46
C VAL A 308 -11.40 -28.78 -6.98
N LYS A 309 -11.22 -30.02 -6.52
CA LYS A 309 -10.71 -30.28 -5.16
C LYS A 309 -9.34 -29.62 -5.04
N SER A 310 -9.21 -28.65 -4.14
CA SER A 310 -7.91 -28.25 -3.64
C SER A 310 -7.48 -29.30 -2.64
N ASP A 311 -6.29 -29.89 -2.83
CA ASP A 311 -5.62 -30.57 -1.72
C ASP A 311 -5.49 -29.53 -0.59
N PHE A 312 -6.10 -29.84 0.55
CA PHE A 312 -5.83 -29.18 1.82
C PHE A 312 -4.74 -29.99 2.53
#